data_AF-A0A1D6I7V8-F1
#
_entry.id   AF-A0A1D6I7V8-F1
#
_cell.length_a   1.000
_cell.length_b   1.000
_cell.length_c   1.000
_cell.angle_alpha   90.00
_cell.angle_beta   90.00
_cell.angle_gamma   90.00
#
_symmetry.space_group_name_H-M   'P 1'
#
loop_
_entity.id
_entity.type
_entity.pdbx_description
1 polymer ?
#
loop_
_entity_poly.entity_id
_entity_poly.type
_entity_poly.pdbx_seq_one_letter_code
_entity_poly.pdbx_strand_id
1 'polypeptide(L)'
;MAPKVLMVAEKPSIALSIASALSGGRMSTRKGSTDVHEFDGTFQGSYANFKVTSVIGHVLSVDFPPAYQNWEGTDPMDLFEAPVLRSECNPKLTLGGI
;
A
#
# COMPACT_ATOMS: atom_id res chain seq x y z
N MET A 1 21.86 10.83 -10.94
CA MET A 1 20.50 10.30 -11.18
C MET A 1 19.55 11.08 -10.30
N ALA A 2 18.43 11.58 -10.82
CA ALA A 2 17.47 12.30 -9.99
C ALA A 2 16.85 11.35 -8.93
N PRO A 3 16.64 11.78 -7.68
CA PRO A 3 15.98 10.98 -6.67
C PRO A 3 14.58 10.57 -7.11
N LYS A 4 14.21 9.34 -6.79
CA LYS A 4 12.83 8.84 -6.95
C LYS A 4 12.07 9.03 -5.64
N VAL A 5 10.92 9.68 -5.70
CA VAL A 5 10.04 9.92 -4.56
C VAL A 5 8.80 9.05 -4.71
N LEU A 6 8.66 8.05 -3.84
CA LEU A 6 7.48 7.20 -3.80
C LEU A 6 6.42 7.83 -2.88
N MET A 7 5.22 8.00 -3.41
CA MET A 7 4.03 8.46 -2.67
C MET A 7 2.97 7.36 -2.73
N VAL A 8 2.43 6.96 -1.58
CA VAL A 8 1.43 5.88 -1.48
C VAL A 8 0.17 6.40 -0.80
N ALA A 9 -0.96 6.38 -1.52
CA ALA A 9 -2.27 6.76 -1.00
C ALA A 9 -3.07 5.53 -0.50
N GLU A 10 -4.14 5.77 0.26
CA GLU A 10 -5.02 4.69 0.75
C GLU A 10 -5.93 4.07 -0.32
N LYS A 11 -6.22 4.79 -1.40
CA LYS A 11 -7.17 4.40 -2.45
C LYS A 11 -6.67 4.83 -3.83
N PRO A 12 -7.00 4.08 -4.91
CA PRO A 12 -6.58 4.42 -6.27
C PRO A 12 -7.05 5.80 -6.74
N SER A 13 -8.28 6.19 -6.40
CA SER A 13 -8.83 7.50 -6.77
C SER A 13 -8.05 8.66 -6.15
N ILE A 14 -7.56 8.49 -4.91
CA ILE A 14 -6.79 9.53 -4.21
C ILE A 14 -5.40 9.66 -4.83
N ALA A 15 -4.73 8.55 -5.16
CA ALA A 15 -3.44 8.58 -5.86
C ALA A 15 -3.55 9.33 -7.19
N LEU A 16 -4.60 9.06 -7.97
CA LEU A 16 -4.87 9.76 -9.22
C LEU A 16 -5.09 11.26 -9.02
N SER A 17 -5.89 11.65 -8.02
CA SER A 17 -6.16 13.06 -7.71
C SER A 17 -4.90 13.81 -7.29
N ILE A 18 -4.07 13.21 -6.42
CA ILE A 18 -2.78 13.79 -5.99
C ILE A 18 -1.85 13.97 -7.19
N ALA A 19 -1.67 12.92 -7.99
CA ALA A 19 -0.77 12.97 -9.14
C ALA A 19 -1.23 13.98 -10.20
N SER A 20 -2.53 14.07 -10.47
CA SER A 20 -3.09 15.05 -11.40
C SER A 20 -2.85 16.49 -10.94
N ALA A 21 -3.06 16.76 -9.64
CA ALA A 21 -2.87 18.09 -9.06
C ALA A 21 -1.40 18.51 -9.05
N LEU A 22 -0.50 17.62 -8.60
CA LEU A 22 0.93 17.93 -8.48
C LEU A 22 1.67 17.99 -9.82
N SER A 23 1.21 17.22 -10.81
CA SER A 23 1.80 17.23 -12.16
C SER A 23 1.28 18.35 -13.07
N GLY A 24 0.26 19.10 -12.65
CA GLY A 24 -0.45 20.04 -13.53
C GLY A 24 -1.08 19.35 -14.75
N GLY A 25 -1.51 18.09 -14.58
CA GLY A 25 -2.05 17.25 -15.65
C GLY A 25 -1.00 16.57 -16.54
N ARG A 26 0.30 16.75 -16.27
CA ARG A 26 1.40 16.15 -17.05
C ARG A 26 2.02 14.96 -16.31
N MET A 27 1.34 13.82 -16.36
CA MET A 27 1.84 12.57 -15.80
C MET A 27 1.73 11.43 -16.81
N SER A 28 2.63 10.46 -16.68
CA SER A 28 2.49 9.14 -17.30
C SER A 28 1.84 8.19 -16.30
N THR A 29 0.95 7.30 -16.74
CA THR A 29 0.37 6.29 -15.86
C THR A 29 0.75 4.90 -16.35
N ARG A 30 1.45 4.14 -15.51
CA ARG A 30 1.69 2.71 -15.71
C ARG A 30 0.57 1.93 -15.03
N LYS A 31 -0.20 1.19 -15.82
CA LYS A 31 -1.29 0.34 -15.34
C LYS A 31 -0.76 -0.96 -14.73
N GLY A 32 -1.40 -1.43 -13.67
CA GLY A 32 -1.04 -2.68 -12.98
C GLY A 32 -2.09 -3.08 -11.94
N SER A 33 -1.70 -3.95 -11.02
CA SER A 33 -2.50 -4.27 -9.83
C SER A 33 -2.86 -3.01 -9.03
N THR A 34 -1.92 -2.07 -8.96
CA THR A 34 -2.13 -0.70 -8.51
C THR A 34 -1.49 0.22 -9.54
N ASP A 35 -2.24 1.21 -10.02
CA ASP A 35 -1.70 2.17 -10.98
C ASP A 35 -0.55 2.97 -10.37
N VAL A 36 0.45 3.28 -11.18
CA VAL A 36 1.57 4.15 -10.81
C VAL A 36 1.58 5.35 -11.72
N HIS A 37 1.39 6.53 -11.14
CA HIS A 37 1.40 7.82 -11.83
C HIS A 37 2.77 8.47 -11.65
N GLU A 38 3.47 8.72 -12.75
CA GLU A 38 4.85 9.20 -12.77
C GLU A 38 4.91 10.60 -13.39
N PHE A 39 5.63 11.51 -12.72
CA PHE A 39 5.88 12.86 -13.22
C PHE A 39 7.15 13.43 -12.59
N ASP A 40 7.72 14.45 -13.22
CA ASP A 40 8.90 15.13 -12.69
C ASP A 40 8.51 16.41 -11.93
N GLY A 41 9.29 16.76 -10.92
CA GLY A 41 9.08 17.98 -10.17
C GLY A 41 10.26 18.34 -9.27
N THR A 42 9.99 19.18 -8.27
CA THR A 42 10.99 19.56 -7.27
C THR A 42 10.59 18.98 -5.92
N PHE A 43 11.52 18.30 -5.26
CA PHE A 43 11.39 17.81 -3.90
C PHE A 43 12.54 18.39 -3.06
N GLN A 44 12.21 19.12 -2.00
CA GLN A 44 13.19 19.75 -1.10
C GLN A 44 14.25 20.59 -1.85
N GLY A 45 13.82 21.36 -2.85
CA GLY A 45 14.70 22.23 -3.64
C GLY A 45 15.55 21.53 -4.70
N SER A 46 15.42 20.20 -4.85
CA SER A 46 16.12 19.41 -5.88
C SER A 46 15.13 18.80 -6.87
N TYR A 47 15.56 18.66 -8.13
CA TYR A 47 14.77 17.95 -9.14
C TYR A 47 14.60 16.47 -8.75
N ALA A 48 13.39 15.92 -8.91
CA ALA A 48 13.02 14.57 -8.52
C ALA A 48 11.99 13.97 -9.47
N ASN A 49 11.99 12.64 -9.57
CA ASN A 49 10.97 11.87 -10.26
C ASN A 49 9.97 11.31 -9.24
N PHE A 50 8.72 11.74 -9.32
CA PHE A 50 7.65 11.29 -8.44
C PHE A 50 6.98 10.05 -9.01
N LYS A 51 6.72 9.07 -8.15
CA LYS A 51 5.89 7.90 -8.42
C LYS A 51 4.76 7.85 -7.39
N VAL A 52 3.54 8.08 -7.83
CA VAL A 52 2.36 8.08 -6.97
C VAL A 52 1.54 6.82 -7.24
N THR A 53 1.25 6.06 -6.20
CA THR A 53 0.43 4.84 -6.27
C THR A 53 -0.47 4.75 -5.04
N SER A 54 -1.20 3.66 -4.89
CA SER A 54 -2.05 3.42 -3.73
C SER A 54 -2.01 1.97 -3.27
N VAL A 55 -2.47 1.73 -2.05
CA VAL A 55 -2.92 0.40 -1.61
C VAL A 55 -4.35 0.13 -2.10
N ILE A 56 -4.82 -1.11 -1.94
CA ILE A 56 -6.21 -1.51 -2.17
C ILE A 56 -6.68 -2.24 -0.91
N GLY A 57 -7.34 -1.51 -0.01
CA GLY A 57 -7.77 -2.04 1.29
C GLY A 57 -6.61 -2.15 2.29
N HIS A 58 -6.82 -2.97 3.32
CA HIS A 58 -5.80 -3.21 4.35
C HIS A 58 -4.63 -4.01 3.77
N VAL A 59 -3.40 -3.58 4.05
CA VAL A 59 -2.17 -4.28 3.61
C VAL A 59 -1.91 -5.52 4.47
N LEU A 60 -2.13 -5.38 5.78
CA LEU A 60 -1.90 -6.43 6.77
C LEU A 60 -3.19 -6.72 7.53
N SER A 61 -3.39 -7.98 7.88
CA SER A 61 -4.38 -8.47 8.82
C SER A 61 -3.67 -8.95 10.10
N VAL A 62 -4.44 -9.03 11.17
CA VAL A 62 -4.03 -9.62 12.44
C VAL A 62 -4.99 -10.75 12.76
N ASP A 63 -4.46 -11.90 13.13
CA ASP A 63 -5.26 -13.07 13.49
C ASP A 63 -4.55 -13.91 14.54
N PHE A 64 -5.26 -14.80 15.22
CA PHE A 64 -4.66 -15.76 16.13
C PHE A 64 -3.95 -16.90 15.37
N PRO A 65 -2.96 -17.56 15.99
CA PRO A 65 -2.37 -18.77 15.44
C PRO A 65 -3.41 -19.85 15.13
N PRO A 66 -3.14 -20.75 14.18
CA PRO A 66 -4.08 -21.82 13.79
C PRO A 66 -4.62 -22.66 14.96
N ALA A 67 -3.84 -22.78 16.05
CA ALA A 67 -4.23 -23.49 17.27
C ALA A 67 -5.46 -22.88 17.97
N TYR A 68 -5.70 -21.57 17.82
CA TYR A 68 -6.79 -20.82 18.45
C TYR A 68 -7.95 -20.51 17.47
N GLN A 69 -7.89 -21.02 16.24
CA GLN A 69 -8.91 -20.76 15.21
C GLN A 69 -10.12 -21.73 15.28
N ASN A 70 -10.08 -22.74 16.15
CA ASN A 70 -11.20 -23.65 16.36
C ASN A 70 -12.08 -23.18 17.54
N TRP A 71 -13.24 -22.60 17.24
CA TRP A 71 -14.17 -22.10 18.26
C TRP A 71 -14.74 -23.18 19.19
N GLU A 72 -14.88 -24.44 18.73
CA GLU A 72 -15.39 -25.52 19.58
C GLU A 72 -14.32 -26.07 20.54
N GLY A 73 -13.04 -25.89 20.21
CA GLY A 73 -11.90 -26.42 20.95
C GLY A 73 -11.07 -25.39 21.69
N THR A 74 -11.40 -24.09 21.56
CA THR A 74 -10.66 -22.99 22.18
C THR A 74 -11.50 -22.39 23.29
N ASP A 75 -10.97 -22.35 24.51
CA ASP A 75 -11.60 -21.59 25.59
C ASP A 75 -11.48 -20.09 25.24
N PRO A 76 -12.59 -19.33 25.18
CA PRO A 76 -12.54 -17.90 24.92
C PRO A 76 -11.64 -17.12 25.89
N MET A 77 -11.42 -17.63 27.12
CA MET A 77 -10.50 -17.00 28.09
C MET A 77 -9.04 -17.04 27.62
N ASP A 78 -8.63 -18.09 26.90
CA ASP A 78 -7.25 -18.20 26.41
C ASP A 78 -6.92 -17.12 25.37
N LEU A 79 -7.93 -16.59 24.67
CA LEU A 79 -7.75 -15.53 23.65
C LEU A 79 -7.26 -14.20 24.25
N PHE A 80 -7.42 -13.98 25.55
CA PHE A 80 -6.89 -12.78 26.22
C PHE A 80 -5.36 -12.81 26.37
N GLU A 81 -4.77 -14.01 26.41
CA GLU A 81 -3.32 -14.21 26.55
C GLU A 81 -2.67 -14.75 25.27
N ALA A 82 -3.47 -15.22 24.30
CA ALA A 82 -2.99 -15.78 23.05
C ALA A 82 -2.18 -14.74 22.24
N PRO A 83 -1.03 -15.16 21.66
CA PRO A 83 -0.26 -14.29 20.78
C PRO A 83 -1.03 -14.02 19.49
N VAL A 84 -0.71 -12.92 18.81
CA VAL A 84 -1.30 -12.57 17.50
C VAL A 84 -0.26 -12.67 16.39
N LEU A 85 -0.69 -13.11 15.21
CA LEU A 85 0.10 -13.16 13.99
C LEU A 85 -0.33 -12.03 13.06
N ARG A 86 0.64 -11.42 12.37
CA ARG A 86 0.39 -10.45 11.29
C ARG A 86 0.68 -11.10 9.94
N SER A 87 -0.22 -10.95 8.99
CA SER A 87 -0.08 -11.51 7.64
C SER A 87 -0.48 -10.50 6.57
N GLU A 88 0.08 -10.62 5.37
CA GLU A 88 -0.36 -9.83 4.21
C GLU A 88 -1.78 -10.22 3.80
N CYS A 89 -2.66 -9.22 3.66
CA CYS A 89 -4.04 -9.45 3.24
C CYS A 89 -4.15 -9.91 1.78
N ASN A 90 -3.22 -9.49 0.93
CA ASN A 90 -3.27 -9.79 -0.49
C ASN A 90 -1.86 -10.05 -1.06
N PRO A 91 -1.26 -11.21 -0.77
CA PRO A 91 0.11 -11.54 -1.18
C PRO A 91 0.28 -11.68 -2.71
N LYS A 92 -0.83 -11.70 -3.47
CA LYS A 92 -0.81 -11.70 -4.94
C LYS A 92 -0.76 -10.30 -5.54
N LEU A 93 -1.12 -9.26 -4.78
CA LEU A 93 -0.95 -7.87 -5.22
C LEU A 93 0.53 -7.53 -5.15
N THR A 94 1.18 -7.49 -6.31
CA THR A 94 2.55 -7.00 -6.42
C THR A 94 2.54 -5.56 -6.90
N LEU A 95 3.28 -4.71 -6.20
CA LEU A 95 3.64 -3.37 -6.67
C LEU A 95 4.74 -3.53 -7.74
N GLY A 96 4.38 -4.11 -8.89
CA GLY A 96 5.32 -4.48 -9.94
C GLY A 96 6.23 -3.32 -10.35
N GLY A 97 7.55 -3.48 -10.16
CA GLY A 97 8.59 -2.60 -10.68
C GLY A 97 8.54 -1.15 -10.22
N ILE A 98 8.17 -0.86 -8.97
CA ILE A 98 8.43 0.47 -8.36
C ILE A 98 9.93 0.68 -8.21
#